data_AF-A0A7V8XKA6-F1
#
_entry.id   AF-A0A7V8XKA6-F1
#
_cell.length_a   1.000
_cell.length_b   1.000
_cell.length_c   1.000
_cell.angle_alpha   90.00
_cell.angle_beta   90.00
_cell.angle_gamma   90.00
#
_symmetry.space_group_name_H-M   'P 1'
#
loop_
_entity.id
_entity.type
_entity.pdbx_description
1 polymer ?
#
loop_
_entity_poly.entity_id
_entity_poly.type
_entity_poly.pdbx_seq_one_letter_code
_entity_poly.pdbx_strand_id
1 'polypeptide(L)'
;VGLAPALAGAELLVTGEGALDRQTGSGKVPAYVARLARERGLTVFALAGRLEDGAGEAFDAAAELGPDGLRRPGELLSARAAELARSAFR
;
A
#
# COMPACT_ATOMS: atom_id res chain seq x y z
N VAL A 1 14.51 0.68 -11.16
CA VAL A 1 13.81 1.70 -10.35
C VAL A 1 14.42 1.99 -8.97
N GLY A 2 15.56 1.41 -8.57
CA GLY A 2 16.27 1.85 -7.34
C GLY A 2 15.52 1.64 -6.02
N LEU A 3 14.68 0.60 -5.92
CA LEU A 3 13.84 0.35 -4.74
C LEU A 3 14.65 0.17 -3.45
N ALA A 4 15.70 -0.65 -3.46
CA ALA A 4 16.48 -0.90 -2.25
C ALA A 4 17.12 0.37 -1.67
N PRO A 5 17.77 1.24 -2.49
CA PRO A 5 18.18 2.57 -2.04
C PRO A 5 17.02 3.45 -1.54
N ALA A 6 15.87 3.44 -2.20
CA ALA A 6 14.71 4.24 -1.79
C ALA A 6 14.10 3.79 -0.45
N LEU A 7 14.24 2.51 -0.11
CA LEU A 7 13.83 1.98 1.20
C LEU A 7 14.84 2.33 2.31
N ALA A 8 16.07 2.71 1.97
CA ALA A 8 17.08 3.07 2.97
C ALA A 8 16.74 4.44 3.58
N GLY A 9 16.43 4.46 4.88
CA GLY A 9 16.03 5.66 5.61
C GLY A 9 14.54 5.99 5.54
N ALA A 10 13.72 5.16 4.88
CA ALA A 10 12.28 5.28 4.93
C ALA A 10 11.72 4.69 6.23
N GLU A 11 10.68 5.31 6.77
CA GLU A 11 9.94 4.84 7.96
C GLU A 11 8.63 4.14 7.57
N LEU A 12 8.13 4.45 6.36
CA LEU A 12 6.87 3.98 5.81
C LEU A 12 7.04 3.66 4.32
N LEU A 13 6.40 2.59 3.88
CA LEU A 13 6.18 2.28 2.48
C LEU A 13 4.69 2.35 2.16
N VAL A 14 4.33 3.01 1.07
CA VAL A 14 3.01 2.88 0.43
C VAL A 14 3.18 2.14 -0.89
N THR A 15 2.43 1.06 -1.07
CA THR A 15 2.40 0.27 -2.32
C THR A 15 0.96 0.10 -2.82
N GLY A 16 0.75 -0.55 -3.97
CA GLY A 16 -0.58 -0.68 -4.54
C GLY A 16 -0.62 -1.28 -5.93
N GLU A 17 -1.82 -1.67 -6.35
CA GLU A 17 -2.16 -2.03 -7.72
C GLU A 17 -3.62 -1.69 -8.02
N GLY A 18 -4.09 -1.95 -9.26
CA GLY A 18 -5.45 -1.63 -9.66
C GLY A 18 -6.51 -2.37 -8.83
N ALA A 19 -6.25 -3.63 -8.45
CA ALA A 19 -7.13 -4.40 -7.59
C ALA A 19 -6.32 -5.34 -6.69
N LEU A 20 -6.55 -5.25 -5.38
CA LEU A 20 -6.03 -6.20 -4.41
C LEU A 20 -7.08 -7.29 -4.18
N ASP A 21 -6.78 -8.48 -4.67
CA ASP A 21 -7.54 -9.70 -4.43
C ASP A 21 -6.85 -10.54 -3.33
N ARG A 22 -7.52 -11.58 -2.79
CA ARG A 22 -6.89 -12.44 -1.76
C ARG A 22 -5.63 -13.17 -2.26
N GLN A 23 -5.47 -13.33 -3.58
CA GLN A 23 -4.25 -13.92 -4.16
C GLN A 23 -3.11 -12.92 -4.26
N THR A 24 -3.37 -11.63 -4.07
CA THR A 24 -2.37 -10.59 -4.18
C THR A 24 -1.36 -10.65 -3.04
N GLY A 25 -1.78 -11.13 -1.86
CA GLY A 25 -0.89 -11.49 -0.77
C GLY A 25 0.08 -12.64 -1.10
N SER A 26 -0.15 -13.39 -2.18
CA SER A 26 0.56 -14.64 -2.49
C SER A 26 1.66 -14.56 -3.56
N GLY A 27 2.08 -13.37 -4.02
CA GLY A 27 3.29 -13.25 -4.86
C GLY A 27 3.30 -12.18 -5.94
N LYS A 28 2.34 -11.24 -5.94
CA LYS A 28 2.36 -10.09 -6.84
C LYS A 28 3.28 -8.98 -6.33
N VAL A 29 3.47 -7.95 -7.16
CA VAL A 29 4.35 -6.80 -6.88
C VAL A 29 4.08 -6.19 -5.49
N PRO A 30 2.84 -5.89 -5.07
CA PRO A 30 2.60 -5.29 -3.76
C PRO A 30 3.10 -6.17 -2.60
N ALA A 31 2.84 -7.48 -2.65
CA ALA A 31 3.31 -8.41 -1.62
C ALA A 31 4.84 -8.55 -1.60
N TYR A 32 5.48 -8.58 -2.76
CA TYR A 32 6.95 -8.63 -2.85
C TYR A 32 7.59 -7.39 -2.25
N VAL A 33 7.10 -6.20 -2.61
CA VAL A 33 7.62 -4.93 -2.09
C VAL A 33 7.33 -4.81 -0.59
N ALA A 34 6.15 -5.24 -0.12
CA ALA A 34 5.81 -5.29 1.31
C ALA A 34 6.77 -6.17 2.11
N ARG A 35 7.09 -7.37 1.60
CA ARG A 35 8.07 -8.26 2.24
C ARG A 35 9.43 -7.57 2.38
N LEU A 36 9.93 -6.93 1.32
CA LEU A 36 11.22 -6.23 1.36
C LEU A 36 11.25 -5.07 2.36
N ALA A 37 10.14 -4.34 2.49
CA ALA A 37 10.01 -3.26 3.47
C ALA A 37 9.95 -3.81 4.91
N ARG A 38 9.21 -4.90 5.14
CA ARG A 38 9.13 -5.54 6.46
C ARG A 38 10.45 -6.11 6.95
N GLU A 39 11.26 -6.66 6.06
CA GLU A 39 12.64 -7.09 6.39
C GLU A 39 13.52 -5.95 6.95
N ARG A 40 13.09 -4.70 6.75
CA ARG A 40 13.76 -3.48 7.23
C ARG A 40 12.99 -2.80 8.38
N GLY A 41 11.90 -3.41 8.85
CA GLY A 41 11.09 -2.88 9.96
C GLY A 41 10.18 -1.72 9.58
N LEU A 42 9.95 -1.47 8.29
CA LEU A 42 9.07 -0.39 7.83
C LEU A 42 7.61 -0.77 8.02
N THR A 43 6.80 0.21 8.38
CA THR A 43 5.34 0.12 8.24
C THR A 43 4.98 0.08 6.75
N VAL A 44 4.02 -0.76 6.37
CA VAL A 44 3.60 -0.96 4.97
C VAL A 44 2.11 -0.75 4.81
N PHE A 45 1.74 0.25 4.01
CA PHE A 45 0.36 0.49 3.60
C PHE A 45 0.13 0.09 2.15
N ALA A 46 -1.10 -0.34 1.86
CA ALA A 46 -1.53 -0.63 0.50
C ALA A 46 -2.70 0.26 0.08
N LEU A 47 -2.60 0.85 -1.11
CA LEU A 47 -3.69 1.58 -1.75
C LEU A 47 -4.08 0.87 -3.03
N ALA A 48 -5.38 0.63 -3.23
CA ALA A 48 -5.88 -0.11 -4.37
C ALA A 48 -7.03 0.61 -5.06
N GLY A 49 -7.15 0.44 -6.38
CA GLY A 49 -8.36 0.87 -7.08
C GLY A 49 -9.60 0.15 -6.55
N ARG A 50 -9.47 -1.15 -6.27
CA ARG A 50 -10.47 -2.01 -5.61
C ARG A 50 -9.78 -2.88 -4.54
N LEU A 51 -10.42 -3.06 -3.39
CA LEU A 51 -9.95 -3.93 -2.32
C LEU A 51 -10.99 -5.01 -2.04
N GLU A 52 -10.64 -6.28 -2.27
CA GLU A 52 -11.49 -7.41 -1.88
C GLU A 52 -11.37 -7.69 -0.37
N ASP A 53 -12.42 -8.28 0.20
CA ASP A 53 -12.44 -8.68 1.61
C ASP A 53 -11.26 -9.61 1.93
N GLY A 54 -10.52 -9.25 2.99
CA GLY A 54 -9.33 -9.97 3.44
C GLY A 54 -8.06 -9.73 2.61
N ALA A 55 -8.13 -9.07 1.45
CA ALA A 55 -6.94 -8.79 0.64
C ALA A 55 -5.98 -7.78 1.30
N GLY A 56 -6.50 -6.96 2.22
CA GLY A 56 -5.74 -5.97 2.98
C GLY A 56 -4.93 -6.55 4.15
N GLU A 57 -5.22 -7.78 4.60
CA GLU A 57 -4.60 -8.38 5.80
C GLU A 57 -3.09 -8.62 5.65
N ALA A 58 -2.61 -8.68 4.41
CA ALA A 58 -1.19 -8.79 4.12
C ALA A 58 -0.42 -7.48 4.38
N PHE A 59 -1.07 -6.39 4.77
CA PHE A 59 -0.47 -5.06 5.00
C PHE A 59 -0.82 -4.55 6.39
N ASP A 60 -0.08 -3.55 6.88
CA ASP A 60 -0.35 -2.99 8.21
C ASP A 60 -1.59 -2.09 8.19
N ALA A 61 -1.89 -1.51 7.03
CA ALA A 61 -3.19 -0.94 6.70
C ALA A 61 -3.42 -0.95 5.19
N ALA A 62 -4.69 -0.97 4.78
CA ALA A 62 -5.06 -0.88 3.36
C ALA A 62 -6.29 0.01 3.15
N ALA A 63 -6.35 0.68 2.00
CA ALA A 63 -7.51 1.48 1.62
C ALA A 63 -7.82 1.40 0.13
N GLU A 64 -9.10 1.48 -0.19
CA GLU A 64 -9.60 1.57 -1.56
C GLU A 64 -9.73 3.04 -2.01
N LEU A 65 -9.34 3.33 -3.26
CA LEU A 65 -9.54 4.63 -3.89
C LEU A 65 -11.00 4.84 -4.33
N GLY A 66 -11.69 3.77 -4.71
CA GLY A 66 -13.08 3.76 -5.10
C GLY A 66 -13.30 4.12 -6.57
N PRO A 67 -14.56 4.36 -6.99
CA PRO A 67 -14.95 4.47 -8.39
C PRO A 67 -14.28 5.64 -9.14
N ASP A 68 -13.87 6.68 -8.42
CA ASP A 68 -13.18 7.85 -8.97
C ASP A 68 -11.66 7.71 -9.02
N GLY A 69 -11.10 6.55 -8.62
CA GLY A 69 -9.67 6.30 -8.53
C GLY A 69 -8.91 6.58 -9.83
N LEU A 70 -9.51 6.31 -10.99
CA LEU A 70 -8.93 6.63 -12.29
C LEU A 70 -9.16 8.09 -12.74
N ARG A 71 -10.17 8.76 -12.19
CA ARG A 71 -10.51 10.14 -12.55
C ARG A 71 -9.64 11.14 -11.80
N ARG A 72 -9.30 10.85 -10.54
CA ARG A 72 -8.55 11.75 -9.65
C ARG A 72 -7.44 11.01 -8.88
N PRO A 73 -6.56 10.25 -9.56
CA PRO A 73 -5.63 9.33 -8.90
C PRO A 73 -4.68 10.01 -7.91
N GLY A 74 -4.04 11.12 -8.30
CA GLY A 74 -3.05 11.78 -7.44
C GLY A 74 -3.64 12.37 -6.17
N GLU A 75 -4.84 12.95 -6.26
CA GLU A 75 -5.57 13.49 -5.12
C GLU A 75 -6.01 12.38 -4.17
N LEU A 76 -6.67 11.34 -4.69
CA LEU A 76 -7.20 10.25 -3.88
C LEU A 76 -6.07 9.43 -3.23
N LEU A 77 -4.98 9.16 -3.96
CA LEU A 77 -3.79 8.51 -3.39
C LEU A 77 -3.24 9.32 -2.21
N SER A 78 -3.09 10.64 -2.37
CA SER A 78 -2.56 11.51 -1.33
C SER A 78 -3.49 11.57 -0.12
N ALA A 79 -4.80 11.71 -0.36
CA ALA A 79 -5.81 11.74 0.69
C ALA A 79 -5.84 10.45 1.51
N ARG A 80 -5.90 9.28 0.84
CA ARG A 80 -5.94 7.97 1.50
C ARG A 80 -4.65 7.64 2.23
N ALA A 81 -3.49 7.94 1.63
CA ALA A 81 -2.20 7.75 2.32
C ALA A 81 -2.14 8.57 3.62
N ALA A 82 -2.58 9.83 3.58
CA ALA A 82 -2.59 10.69 4.76
C ALA A 82 -3.59 10.22 5.82
N GLU A 83 -4.75 9.68 5.42
CA GLU A 83 -5.72 9.07 6.35
C GLU A 83 -5.11 7.87 7.09
N LEU A 84 -4.47 6.95 6.35
CA LEU A 84 -3.82 5.78 6.95
C LEU A 84 -2.67 6.19 7.88
N ALA A 85 -1.81 7.11 7.45
CA ALA A 85 -0.69 7.59 8.27
C ALA A 85 -1.18 8.23 9.59
N ARG A 86 -2.23 9.05 9.55
CA ARG A 86 -2.83 9.65 10.76
C ARG A 86 -3.45 8.62 11.71
N SER A 87 -3.88 7.47 11.21
CA SER A 87 -4.39 6.39 12.05
C SER A 87 -3.29 5.53 12.68
N ALA A 88 -2.17 5.35 11.98
CA ALA A 88 -1.10 4.44 12.39
C ALA A 88 -0.09 5.05 13.36
N PHE A 89 0.17 6.36 13.27
CA PHE A 89 1.22 7.05 14.04
C PHE A 89 0.67 8.00 15.11
N ARG A 90 -0.41 7.61 15.79
CA ARG A 90 -0.93 8.37 16.94
C ARG A 90 -0.11 8.14 18.21
#